data_AF-A0A426WG37-F1
#
_entry.id   AF-A0A426WG37-F1
#
_cell.length_a   1.000
_cell.length_b   1.000
_cell.length_c   1.000
_cell.angle_alpha   90.00
_cell.angle_beta   90.00
_cell.angle_gamma   90.00
#
_symmetry.space_group_name_H-M   'P 1'
#
loop_
_entity.id
_entity.type
_entity.pdbx_description
1 polymer ?
#
loop_
_entity_poly.entity_id
_entity_poly.type
_entity_poly.pdbx_seq_one_letter_code
_entity_poly.pdbx_strand_id
1 'polypeptide(L)' 'MKERKKYSKEFKLDAVSLVLEQEYTRREAANSLG' A
#
# COMPACT_ATOMS: atom_id res chain seq x y z
N MET A 1 22.88 -5.69 -1.75
CA MET A 1 21.52 -6.27 -1.91
C MET A 1 20.52 -5.27 -1.36
N LYS A 2 19.45 -4.91 -2.08
CA LYS A 2 18.36 -4.09 -1.51
C LYS A 2 17.45 -5.02 -0.71
N GLU A 3 17.44 -4.88 0.61
CA GLU A 3 16.52 -5.62 1.47
C GLU A 3 15.09 -5.24 1.10
N ARG A 4 14.25 -6.25 0.82
CA ARG A 4 12.83 -6.01 0.52
C ARG A 4 12.14 -5.64 1.82
N LYS A 5 11.52 -4.45 1.87
CA LYS A 5 10.66 -4.07 2.99
C LYS A 5 9.57 -5.12 3.18
N LYS A 6 9.45 -5.67 4.40
CA LYS A 6 8.36 -6.57 4.78
C LYS A 6 7.21 -5.72 5.28
N TYR A 7 6.09 -5.76 4.56
CA TYR A 7 4.86 -5.12 4.97
C TYR A 7 3.98 -6.12 5.73
N SER A 8 3.27 -5.64 6.75
CA SER A 8 2.28 -6.43 7.48
C SER A 8 1.11 -6.83 6.57
N LYS A 9 0.29 -7.78 7.02
CA LYS A 9 -0.92 -8.18 6.28
C LYS A 9 -1.92 -7.03 6.19
N GLU A 10 -2.10 -6.28 7.29
CA GLU A 10 -2.99 -5.12 7.36
C GLU A 10 -2.58 -4.05 6.37
N PHE A 11 -1.29 -3.69 6.33
CA PHE A 11 -0.77 -2.71 5.37
C PHE A 11 -1.12 -3.08 3.91
N LYS A 12 -1.05 -4.37 3.56
CA LYS A 12 -1.39 -4.83 2.21
C LYS A 12 -2.89 -4.75 1.93
N LEU A 13 -3.73 -5.02 2.92
CA LEU A 13 -5.18 -4.94 2.78
C LEU A 13 -5.61 -3.47 2.65
N ASP A 14 -5.09 -2.60 3.51
CA ASP A 14 -5.36 -1.15 3.45
C ASP A 14 -4.92 -0.59 2.08
N ALA A 15 -3.75 -1.00 1.57
CA ALA A 15 -3.28 -0.55 0.26
C ALA A 15 -4.21 -0.99 -0.89
N VAL A 16 -4.81 -2.18 -0.77
CA VAL A 16 -5.76 -2.70 -1.77
C VAL A 16 -7.09 -1.95 -1.67
N SER A 17 -7.61 -1.71 -0.47
CA SER A 17 -8.84 -0.94 -0.29
C SER A 17 -8.68 0.51 -0.78
N LEU A 18 -7.53 1.15 -0.55
CA LEU A 18 -7.29 2.49 -1.10
C LEU A 18 -7.35 2.51 -2.63
N VAL A 19 -6.76 1.52 -3.30
CA VAL A 19 -6.74 1.46 -4.78
C VAL A 19 -8.11 1.07 -5.36
N LEU A 20 -8.81 0.13 -4.73
CA LEU A 20 -10.07 -0.40 -5.26
C LEU A 20 -11.29 0.43 -4.87
N GLU A 21 -11.35 0.94 -3.64
CA GLU A 21 -12.53 1.62 -3.11
C GLU A 21 -12.44 3.14 -3.26
N GLN A 22 -11.24 3.71 -3.15
CA GLN A 22 -11.01 5.15 -3.21
C GLN A 22 -10.38 5.59 -4.54
N GLU A 23 -10.16 4.66 -5.46
CA GLU A 23 -9.54 4.88 -6.77
C GLU A 23 -8.14 5.51 -6.69
N TYR A 24 -7.42 5.30 -5.59
CA TYR A 24 -6.07 5.82 -5.43
C TYR A 24 -5.15 5.15 -6.43
N THR A 25 -4.21 5.91 -7.00
CA THR A 25 -3.12 5.28 -7.73
C THR A 25 -2.22 4.53 -6.75
N ARG A 26 -1.52 3.48 -7.24
CA ARG A 26 -0.56 2.71 -6.43
C ARG A 26 0.47 3.59 -5.70
N ARG A 27 0.81 4.74 -6.28
CA ARG A 27 1.74 5.71 -5.69
C ARG A 27 1.08 6.48 -4.53
N GLU A 28 -0.16 6.92 -4.71
CA GLU A 28 -0.91 7.63 -3.67
C GLU A 28 -1.25 6.72 -2.50
N ALA A 29 -1.67 5.49 -2.77
CA ALA A 29 -1.91 4.50 -1.71
C ALA A 29 -0.63 4.22 -0.90
N ALA A 30 0.52 4.08 -1.57
CA ALA A 30 1.80 3.92 -0.89
C ALA A 30 2.21 5.16 -0.07
N ASN A 31 1.97 6.37 -0.57
CA ASN A 31 2.23 7.61 0.17
C ASN A 31 1.28 7.80 1.36
N SER A 32 0.04 7.32 1.24
CA SER A 32 -0.97 7.41 2.30
C SER A 32 -0.70 6.44 3.45
N LEU A 33 -0.07 5.29 3.17
CA LEU A 33 0.17 4.24 4.16
C LEU A 33 1.59 4.23 4.75
N GLY A 34 2.56 4.90 4.11
CA GLY A 34 3.88 5.23 4.69
C GLY A 34 4.79 4.04 4.99
#